data_AF-A0A1W0A7D1-F1
#
_entry.id   AF-A0A1W0A7D1-F1
#
_cell.length_a   1.000
_cell.length_b   1.000
_cell.length_c   1.000
_cell.angle_alpha   90.00
_cell.angle_beta   90.00
_cell.angle_gamma   90.00
#
_symmetry.space_group_name_H-M   'P 1'
#
loop_
_entity.id
_entity.type
_entity.pdbx_description
1 polymer ?
#
loop_
_entity_poly.entity_id
_entity_poly.type
_entity_poly.pdbx_seq_one_letter_code
_entity_poly.pdbx_strand_id
1 'polypeptide(L)'
;MTCCPPGSLPACPTNDDSSSILLGSTKAYFYDNPISNICILVFPDVFGPTSGRTKEYCVKLSSMYKVALLDLVDAYVNEDEAHSSEIPEADKRKKMIMWAISHPFEQLLININDAVEHLKNQYLVTTFAGIGYCWGSWVLGKYAGAPNSPLAVGVHCHPSWRVEEIYRGPDSGKLMTDTINSPQLLLCASNDPEWLHPGGVVDEALKAKSFGHQCKVVLFKSMIHGWVIRGDTTNDEVAAGVNEAWETIYPFLNELLP
;
A
#
# COMPACT_ATOMS: atom_id res chain seq x y z
N MET A 1 4.55 19.55 1.15
CA MET A 1 4.33 18.37 0.30
C MET A 1 3.77 17.28 1.20
N THR A 2 2.65 16.67 0.85
CA THR A 2 1.94 15.71 1.72
C THR A 2 1.97 14.30 1.16
N CYS A 3 1.69 13.32 2.02
CA CYS A 3 1.51 11.92 1.61
C CYS A 3 0.37 11.78 0.59
N CYS A 4 -0.78 12.37 0.89
CA CYS A 4 -1.94 12.38 -0.01
C CYS A 4 -1.90 13.63 -0.94
N PRO A 5 -2.16 13.50 -2.25
CA PRO A 5 -2.34 14.65 -3.14
C PRO A 5 -3.61 15.45 -2.79
N PRO A 6 -3.69 16.75 -3.16
CA PRO A 6 -4.91 17.54 -2.99
C PRO A 6 -6.14 16.86 -3.61
N GLY A 7 -7.27 16.96 -2.92
CA GLY A 7 -8.54 16.35 -3.35
C GLY A 7 -8.65 14.84 -3.09
N SER A 8 -7.67 14.22 -2.42
CA SER A 8 -7.77 12.81 -1.98
C SER A 8 -9.05 12.58 -1.18
N LEU A 9 -9.60 11.37 -1.30
CA LEU A 9 -10.78 10.97 -0.55
C LEU A 9 -10.51 11.01 0.96
N PRO A 10 -11.53 11.22 1.81
CA PRO A 10 -11.41 11.08 3.25
C PRO A 10 -11.21 9.61 3.66
N ALA A 11 -11.04 9.33 4.95
CA ALA A 11 -11.17 7.95 5.38
C ALA A 11 -12.63 7.51 5.17
N CYS A 12 -12.83 6.19 5.18
CA CYS A 12 -14.16 5.62 5.02
C CYS A 12 -14.42 4.77 6.26
N PRO A 13 -15.59 4.92 6.93
CA PRO A 13 -15.92 4.13 8.09
C PRO A 13 -15.81 2.64 7.78
N THR A 14 -15.11 1.89 8.63
CA THR A 14 -15.16 0.43 8.60
C THR A 14 -16.22 -0.08 9.55
N ASN A 15 -16.81 -1.21 9.20
CA ASN A 15 -17.72 -1.94 10.08
C ASN A 15 -17.03 -3.11 10.79
N ASP A 16 -15.71 -3.25 10.63
CA ASP A 16 -14.94 -4.39 11.13
C ASP A 16 -14.23 -4.06 12.45
N ASP A 17 -14.78 -4.60 13.54
CA ASP A 17 -14.33 -4.50 14.92
C ASP A 17 -13.36 -5.63 15.35
N SER A 18 -12.84 -6.40 14.40
CA SER A 18 -11.83 -7.42 14.71
C SER A 18 -10.67 -6.80 15.49
N SER A 19 -10.12 -7.59 16.41
CA SER A 19 -8.92 -7.23 17.16
C SER A 19 -7.68 -7.73 16.42
N SER A 20 -6.59 -6.97 16.51
CA SER A 20 -5.29 -7.42 16.00
C SER A 20 -4.73 -8.56 16.87
N ILE A 21 -3.90 -9.39 16.25
CA ILE A 21 -3.05 -10.38 16.89
C ILE A 21 -1.59 -9.94 16.82
N LEU A 22 -0.68 -10.71 17.41
CA LEU A 22 0.76 -10.53 17.23
C LEU A 22 1.31 -11.57 16.25
N LEU A 23 1.99 -11.10 15.22
CA LEU A 23 2.90 -11.88 14.39
C LEU A 23 4.33 -11.55 14.85
N GLY A 24 4.87 -12.38 15.75
CA GLY A 24 6.06 -12.04 16.52
C GLY A 24 5.72 -11.03 17.61
N SER A 25 6.36 -9.88 17.57
CA SER A 25 6.04 -8.67 18.34
C SER A 25 5.18 -7.65 17.57
N THR A 26 4.94 -7.90 16.28
CA THR A 26 4.24 -6.96 15.40
C THR A 26 2.73 -7.17 15.42
N LYS A 27 1.97 -6.10 15.67
CA LYS A 27 0.50 -6.13 15.58
C LYS A 27 0.08 -6.35 14.14
N ALA A 28 -0.89 -7.23 13.92
CA ALA A 28 -1.43 -7.50 12.58
C ALA A 28 -2.83 -8.10 12.64
N TYR A 29 -3.56 -7.99 11.54
CA TYR A 29 -4.75 -8.78 11.27
C TYR A 29 -4.36 -9.90 10.32
N PHE A 30 -4.48 -11.13 10.80
CA PHE A 30 -4.04 -12.30 10.06
C PHE A 30 -5.21 -13.16 9.65
N TYR A 31 -5.31 -13.41 8.35
CA TYR A 31 -6.33 -14.23 7.72
C TYR A 31 -5.63 -15.45 7.15
N ASP A 32 -5.69 -16.55 7.89
CA ASP A 32 -5.01 -17.77 7.51
C ASP A 32 -5.75 -18.49 6.37
N ASN A 33 -4.95 -19.12 5.52
CA ASN A 33 -5.39 -20.09 4.53
C ASN A 33 -4.46 -21.30 4.64
N PRO A 34 -4.84 -22.37 5.37
CA PRO A 34 -3.92 -23.43 5.79
C PRO A 34 -3.33 -24.23 4.63
N ILE A 35 -3.92 -24.18 3.43
CA ILE A 35 -3.40 -24.87 2.24
C ILE A 35 -2.38 -24.05 1.46
N SER A 36 -2.33 -22.73 1.68
CA SER A 36 -1.39 -21.84 0.98
C SER A 36 -0.08 -21.69 1.77
N ASN A 37 1.05 -21.73 1.08
CA ASN A 37 2.38 -21.35 1.59
C ASN A 37 2.78 -19.92 1.16
N ILE A 38 1.84 -19.16 0.59
CA ILE A 38 2.03 -17.80 0.11
C ILE A 38 1.33 -16.84 1.07
N CYS A 39 2.00 -15.75 1.45
CA CYS A 39 1.39 -14.68 2.23
C CYS A 39 1.40 -13.35 1.49
N ILE A 40 0.24 -12.70 1.43
CA ILE A 40 0.11 -11.31 1.01
C ILE A 40 0.28 -10.42 2.23
N LEU A 41 1.38 -9.67 2.28
CA LEU A 41 1.57 -8.58 3.25
C LEU A 41 0.76 -7.37 2.79
N VAL A 42 -0.12 -6.87 3.65
CA VAL A 42 -0.94 -5.69 3.35
C VAL A 42 -0.48 -4.53 4.22
N PHE A 43 -0.18 -3.41 3.56
CA PHE A 43 0.28 -2.18 4.19
C PHE A 43 -0.84 -1.13 4.10
N PRO A 44 -1.40 -0.68 5.25
CA PRO A 44 -2.52 0.24 5.26
C PRO A 44 -2.12 1.65 4.79
N ASP A 45 -3.13 2.49 4.55
CA ASP A 45 -2.92 3.91 4.33
C ASP A 45 -2.61 4.67 5.64
N VAL A 46 -2.62 6.01 5.56
CA VAL A 46 -2.36 6.87 6.72
C VAL A 46 -3.44 6.82 7.80
N PHE A 47 -4.61 6.23 7.55
CA PHE A 47 -5.71 6.07 8.52
C PHE A 47 -5.71 4.68 9.18
N GLY A 48 -4.84 3.78 8.71
CA GLY A 48 -4.52 2.54 9.39
C GLY A 48 -5.33 1.32 8.94
N PRO A 49 -5.16 0.18 9.63
CA PRO A 49 -5.72 -1.10 9.23
C PRO A 49 -7.25 -1.13 9.14
N THR A 50 -7.91 -0.23 9.87
CA THR A 50 -9.36 -0.07 9.90
C THR A 50 -9.87 0.95 8.86
N SER A 51 -9.01 1.45 7.97
CA SER A 51 -9.41 2.38 6.92
C SER A 51 -10.24 1.66 5.84
N GLY A 52 -11.49 2.08 5.69
CA GLY A 52 -12.39 1.66 4.63
C GLY A 52 -12.54 0.14 4.48
N ARG A 53 -12.44 -0.33 3.23
CA ARG A 53 -12.61 -1.74 2.85
C ARG A 53 -11.33 -2.59 2.95
N THR A 54 -10.28 -2.12 3.62
CA THR A 54 -8.99 -2.82 3.67
C THR A 54 -9.14 -4.26 4.20
N LYS A 55 -9.79 -4.45 5.35
CA LYS A 55 -10.03 -5.77 5.94
C LYS A 55 -10.95 -6.66 5.08
N GLU A 56 -11.97 -6.08 4.44
CA GLU A 56 -12.84 -6.80 3.50
C GLU A 56 -12.02 -7.41 2.35
N TYR A 57 -11.09 -6.65 1.80
CA TYR A 57 -10.21 -7.15 0.74
C TYR A 57 -9.20 -8.17 1.23
N CYS A 58 -8.72 -8.06 2.48
CA CYS A 58 -7.92 -9.11 3.10
C CYS A 58 -8.69 -10.43 3.20
N VAL A 59 -9.97 -10.39 3.57
CA VAL A 59 -10.85 -11.57 3.56
C VAL A 59 -11.03 -12.14 2.16
N LYS A 60 -11.20 -11.29 1.12
CA LYS A 60 -11.31 -11.79 -0.26
C LYS A 60 -10.04 -12.50 -0.71
N LEU A 61 -8.87 -11.91 -0.43
CA LEU A 61 -7.57 -12.51 -0.75
C LEU A 61 -7.30 -13.79 0.05
N SER A 62 -7.83 -13.91 1.26
CA SER A 62 -7.61 -15.08 2.11
C SER A 62 -8.26 -16.36 1.58
N SER A 63 -9.18 -16.24 0.62
CA SER A 63 -9.70 -17.39 -0.13
C SER A 63 -8.63 -18.14 -0.94
N MET A 64 -7.51 -17.47 -1.29
CA MET A 64 -6.42 -18.03 -2.11
C MET A 64 -5.07 -18.08 -1.39
N TYR A 65 -4.80 -17.09 -0.54
CA TYR A 65 -3.50 -16.90 0.10
C TYR A 65 -3.64 -16.77 1.61
N LYS A 66 -2.54 -16.87 2.35
CA LYS A 66 -2.51 -16.25 3.67
C LYS A 66 -2.45 -14.74 3.50
N VAL A 67 -3.01 -13.96 4.42
CA VAL A 67 -2.98 -12.50 4.34
C VAL A 67 -2.64 -11.92 5.71
N ALA A 68 -1.63 -11.05 5.76
CA ALA A 68 -1.23 -10.34 6.97
C ALA A 68 -1.32 -8.82 6.73
N LEU A 69 -2.36 -8.20 7.26
CA LEU A 69 -2.49 -6.74 7.30
C LEU A 69 -1.73 -6.21 8.51
N LEU A 70 -0.62 -5.53 8.27
CA LEU A 70 0.29 -5.09 9.33
C LEU A 70 -0.19 -3.77 9.94
N ASP A 71 -0.23 -3.74 11.27
CA ASP A 71 -0.52 -2.57 12.09
C ASP A 71 0.81 -2.01 12.61
N LEU A 72 1.38 -1.10 11.83
CA LEU A 72 2.82 -0.76 11.91
C LEU A 72 3.14 0.37 12.88
N VAL A 73 2.16 1.19 13.25
CA VAL A 73 2.35 2.38 14.08
C VAL A 73 1.24 2.48 15.12
N ASP A 74 1.55 3.05 16.30
CA ASP A 74 0.56 3.15 17.38
C ASP A 74 -0.44 4.29 17.17
N ALA A 75 -0.12 5.28 16.32
CA ALA A 75 -0.96 6.43 16.05
C ALA A 75 -0.97 6.76 14.55
N TYR A 76 -2.10 6.52 13.90
CA TYR A 76 -2.37 6.91 12.53
C TYR A 76 -2.87 8.37 12.45
N VAL A 77 -2.97 8.91 11.24
CA VAL A 77 -3.47 10.28 11.02
C VAL A 77 -4.94 10.34 11.44
N ASN A 78 -5.26 11.36 12.25
CA ASN A 78 -6.64 11.62 12.65
C ASN A 78 -7.44 12.16 11.44
N GLU A 79 -8.51 11.44 11.07
CA GLU A 79 -9.35 11.78 9.93
C GLU A 79 -10.06 13.14 10.09
N ASP A 80 -10.65 13.39 11.26
CA ASP A 80 -11.39 14.63 11.55
C ASP A 80 -10.47 15.84 11.35
N GLU A 81 -9.23 15.75 11.83
CA GLU A 81 -8.25 16.81 11.62
C GLU A 81 -7.78 16.90 10.16
N ALA A 82 -7.58 15.77 9.48
CA ALA A 82 -7.09 15.74 8.11
C ALA A 82 -8.08 16.37 7.12
N HIS A 83 -9.38 16.33 7.40
CA HIS A 83 -10.42 16.86 6.51
C HIS A 83 -11.21 18.04 7.08
N SER A 84 -10.95 18.47 8.33
CA SER A 84 -11.63 19.62 8.94
C SER A 84 -11.50 20.90 8.11
N SER A 85 -12.62 21.54 7.81
CA SER A 85 -12.62 22.87 7.17
C SER A 85 -12.11 23.99 8.08
N GLU A 86 -11.98 23.72 9.38
CA GLU A 86 -11.54 24.69 10.39
C GLU A 86 -10.02 24.77 10.52
N ILE A 87 -9.30 23.72 10.12
CA ILE A 87 -7.84 23.67 10.16
C ILE A 87 -7.29 24.20 8.83
N PRO A 88 -6.42 25.23 8.83
CA PRO A 88 -5.79 25.71 7.61
C PRO A 88 -5.05 24.59 6.87
N GLU A 89 -5.17 24.57 5.55
CA GLU A 89 -4.52 23.55 4.70
C GLU A 89 -3.01 23.46 4.96
N ALA A 90 -2.33 24.58 5.25
CA ALA A 90 -0.91 24.57 5.60
C ALA A 90 -0.61 23.78 6.88
N ASP A 91 -1.49 23.86 7.88
CA ASP A 91 -1.32 23.18 9.15
C ASP A 91 -1.63 21.69 9.03
N LYS A 92 -2.66 21.31 8.26
CA LYS A 92 -2.89 19.90 7.89
C LYS A 92 -1.68 19.28 7.22
N ARG A 93 -1.10 20.00 6.24
CA ARG A 93 0.12 19.57 5.56
C ARG A 93 1.29 19.39 6.53
N LYS A 94 1.47 20.34 7.46
CA LYS A 94 2.52 20.28 8.48
C LYS A 94 2.33 19.07 9.40
N LYS A 95 1.11 18.84 9.90
CA LYS A 95 0.78 17.67 10.75
C LYS A 95 1.08 16.35 10.03
N MET A 96 0.67 16.22 8.77
CA MET A 96 0.94 15.01 7.98
C MET A 96 2.44 14.79 7.73
N ILE A 97 3.22 15.86 7.49
CA ILE A 97 4.68 15.76 7.37
C ILE A 97 5.30 15.34 8.70
N MET A 98 4.88 15.93 9.82
CA MET A 98 5.40 15.57 11.15
C MET A 98 5.06 14.12 11.51
N TRP A 99 3.86 13.66 11.17
CA TRP A 99 3.46 12.27 11.31
C TRP A 99 4.33 11.34 10.46
N ALA A 100 4.63 11.69 9.20
CA ALA A 100 5.55 10.87 8.41
C ALA A 100 6.95 10.82 9.06
N ILE A 101 7.50 11.97 9.47
CA ILE A 101 8.82 12.04 10.12
C ILE A 101 8.91 11.16 11.37
N SER A 102 7.84 11.04 12.16
CA SER A 102 7.83 10.18 13.34
C SER A 102 7.76 8.68 13.04
N HIS A 103 7.59 8.29 11.78
CA HIS A 103 7.47 6.89 11.34
C HIS A 103 8.45 6.59 10.18
N PRO A 104 9.77 6.70 10.41
CA PRO A 104 10.78 6.42 9.39
C PRO A 104 10.80 4.94 9.01
N PHE A 105 11.11 4.65 7.75
CA PHE A 105 11.06 3.29 7.20
C PHE A 105 11.92 2.29 7.98
N GLU A 106 13.07 2.72 8.51
CA GLU A 106 13.98 1.87 9.28
C GLU A 106 13.32 1.29 10.54
N GLN A 107 12.40 2.02 11.18
CA GLN A 107 11.63 1.51 12.31
C GLN A 107 10.55 0.53 11.86
N LEU A 108 9.85 0.85 10.76
CA LEU A 108 8.83 -0.02 10.19
C LEU A 108 9.43 -1.36 9.74
N LEU A 109 10.64 -1.33 9.17
CA LEU A 109 11.35 -2.50 8.68
C LEU A 109 11.60 -3.56 9.77
N ILE A 110 11.84 -3.14 11.00
CA ILE A 110 12.02 -4.04 12.15
C ILE A 110 10.74 -4.86 12.36
N ASN A 111 9.59 -4.17 12.43
CA ASN A 111 8.28 -4.79 12.62
C ASN A 111 7.90 -5.68 11.42
N ILE A 112 8.16 -5.22 10.20
CA ILE A 112 7.87 -6.00 8.98
C ILE A 112 8.68 -7.29 8.97
N ASN A 113 9.97 -7.23 9.29
CA ASN A 113 10.83 -8.41 9.29
C ASN A 113 10.47 -9.41 10.40
N ASP A 114 10.10 -8.90 11.58
CA ASP A 114 9.63 -9.72 12.69
C ASP A 114 8.32 -10.47 12.34
N ALA A 115 7.36 -9.78 11.72
CA ALA A 115 6.15 -10.43 11.21
C ALA A 115 6.45 -11.48 10.14
N VAL A 116 7.36 -11.18 9.20
CA VAL A 116 7.79 -12.10 8.14
C VAL A 116 8.48 -13.33 8.70
N GLU A 117 9.36 -13.17 9.69
CA GLU A 117 10.04 -14.29 10.34
C GLU A 117 9.05 -15.17 11.10
N HIS A 118 8.11 -14.56 11.83
CA HIS A 118 7.04 -15.30 12.48
C HIS A 118 6.17 -16.08 11.47
N LEU A 119 5.81 -15.47 10.36
CA LEU A 119 5.04 -16.11 9.27
C LEU A 119 5.77 -17.31 8.65
N LYS A 120 7.09 -17.18 8.44
CA LYS A 120 7.93 -18.31 7.96
C LYS A 120 7.95 -19.46 8.97
N ASN A 121 8.19 -19.14 10.24
CA ASN A 121 8.44 -20.14 11.27
C ASN A 121 7.17 -20.83 11.79
N GLN A 122 6.07 -20.10 11.93
CA GLN A 122 4.83 -20.60 12.54
C GLN A 122 3.77 -21.00 11.51
N TYR A 123 3.78 -20.36 10.34
CA TYR A 123 2.75 -20.56 9.31
C TYR A 123 3.31 -21.13 7.99
N LEU A 124 4.57 -21.57 7.99
CA LEU A 124 5.22 -22.24 6.87
C LEU A 124 5.16 -21.43 5.56
N VAL A 125 5.17 -20.10 5.66
CA VAL A 125 5.16 -19.22 4.48
C VAL A 125 6.52 -19.27 3.81
N THR A 126 6.54 -19.60 2.52
CA THR A 126 7.77 -19.64 1.70
C THR A 126 7.85 -18.51 0.69
N THR A 127 6.71 -17.92 0.33
CA THR A 127 6.61 -16.87 -0.69
C THR A 127 5.81 -15.70 -0.15
N PHE A 128 6.30 -14.48 -0.39
CA PHE A 128 5.62 -13.26 0.03
C PHE A 128 5.29 -12.40 -1.18
N ALA A 129 4.09 -11.83 -1.18
CA ALA A 129 3.72 -10.71 -2.04
C ALA A 129 3.26 -9.55 -1.17
N GLY A 130 3.13 -8.38 -1.76
CA GLY A 130 2.73 -7.18 -1.04
C GLY A 130 1.62 -6.40 -1.73
N ILE A 131 0.70 -5.85 -0.96
CA ILE A 131 -0.24 -4.81 -1.40
C ILE A 131 -0.11 -3.61 -0.48
N GLY A 132 0.08 -2.43 -1.03
CA GLY A 132 0.14 -1.18 -0.27
C GLY A 132 -0.85 -0.16 -0.79
N TYR A 133 -1.52 0.54 0.13
CA TYR A 133 -2.47 1.61 -0.16
C TYR A 133 -1.89 2.97 0.26
N CYS A 134 -1.86 3.98 -0.61
CA CYS A 134 -1.39 5.32 -0.25
C CYS A 134 0.03 5.28 0.38
N TRP A 135 0.16 5.64 1.66
CA TRP A 135 1.38 5.53 2.46
C TRP A 135 1.92 4.11 2.52
N GLY A 136 1.04 3.12 2.63
CA GLY A 136 1.40 1.71 2.56
C GLY A 136 2.07 1.32 1.24
N SER A 137 1.78 2.01 0.13
CA SER A 137 2.50 1.81 -1.13
C SER A 137 3.94 2.33 -1.06
N TRP A 138 4.20 3.42 -0.31
CA TRP A 138 5.57 3.86 -0.03
C TRP A 138 6.31 2.84 0.83
N VAL A 139 5.68 2.33 1.90
CA VAL A 139 6.25 1.26 2.74
C VAL A 139 6.58 0.02 1.89
N LEU A 140 5.64 -0.42 1.05
CA LEU A 140 5.83 -1.56 0.15
C LEU A 140 6.97 -1.31 -0.83
N GLY A 141 7.03 -0.15 -1.48
CA GLY A 141 8.09 0.17 -2.44
C GLY A 141 9.48 0.17 -1.80
N LYS A 142 9.58 0.72 -0.59
CA LYS A 142 10.81 0.67 0.22
C LYS A 142 11.16 -0.76 0.61
N TYR A 143 10.17 -1.57 1.00
CA TYR A 143 10.38 -2.96 1.37
C TYR A 143 10.79 -3.83 0.18
N ALA A 144 10.23 -3.61 -1.00
CA ALA A 144 10.62 -4.30 -2.24
C ALA A 144 12.06 -4.00 -2.67
N GLY A 145 12.61 -2.85 -2.25
CA GLY A 145 14.00 -2.48 -2.46
C GLY A 145 14.94 -2.73 -1.27
N ALA A 146 14.42 -3.26 -0.16
CA ALA A 146 15.24 -3.54 1.02
C ALA A 146 16.15 -4.78 0.79
N PRO A 147 17.36 -4.81 1.36
CA PRO A 147 18.21 -5.99 1.30
C PRO A 147 17.49 -7.23 1.84
N ASN A 148 17.60 -8.35 1.11
CA ASN A 148 16.98 -9.64 1.47
C ASN A 148 15.44 -9.62 1.58
N SER A 149 14.76 -8.64 0.97
CA SER A 149 13.31 -8.64 0.87
C SER A 149 12.80 -9.95 0.25
N PRO A 150 11.84 -10.66 0.88
CA PRO A 150 11.28 -11.89 0.35
C PRO A 150 10.16 -11.66 -0.68
N LEU A 151 9.88 -10.40 -1.04
CA LEU A 151 8.77 -10.05 -1.91
C LEU A 151 9.01 -10.53 -3.35
N ALA A 152 8.19 -11.50 -3.77
CA ALA A 152 8.11 -11.98 -5.14
C ALA A 152 7.40 -10.97 -6.06
N VAL A 153 6.45 -10.20 -5.54
CA VAL A 153 5.65 -9.24 -6.31
C VAL A 153 5.04 -8.17 -5.41
N GLY A 154 4.88 -6.94 -5.91
CA GLY A 154 4.22 -5.82 -5.21
C GLY A 154 3.09 -5.18 -6.01
N VAL A 155 2.01 -4.80 -5.31
CA VAL A 155 0.84 -4.09 -5.86
C VAL A 155 0.65 -2.78 -5.10
N HIS A 156 0.58 -1.67 -5.82
CA HIS A 156 0.45 -0.33 -5.28
C HIS A 156 -0.88 0.27 -5.71
N CYS A 157 -1.75 0.54 -4.74
CA CYS A 157 -3.02 1.21 -4.98
C CYS A 157 -2.88 2.68 -4.60
N HIS A 158 -3.13 3.59 -5.55
CA HIS A 158 -2.97 5.04 -5.40
C HIS A 158 -1.66 5.41 -4.67
N PRO A 159 -0.49 5.17 -5.28
CA PRO A 159 0.79 5.20 -4.58
C PRO A 159 1.19 6.59 -4.08
N SER A 160 1.54 6.69 -2.79
CA SER A 160 2.12 7.90 -2.18
C SER A 160 3.65 7.86 -2.11
N TRP A 161 4.34 7.40 -3.16
CA TRP A 161 5.82 7.33 -3.17
C TRP A 161 6.50 8.69 -2.97
N ARG A 162 5.77 9.79 -3.20
CA ARG A 162 6.18 11.16 -2.87
C ARG A 162 6.54 11.37 -1.40
N VAL A 163 6.07 10.50 -0.50
CA VAL A 163 6.48 10.48 0.91
C VAL A 163 8.00 10.42 1.06
N GLU A 164 8.71 9.75 0.15
CA GLU A 164 10.17 9.68 0.18
C GLU A 164 10.83 11.07 0.15
N GLU A 165 10.17 12.06 -0.46
CA GLU A 165 10.69 13.43 -0.56
C GLU A 165 10.81 14.13 0.80
N ILE A 166 10.05 13.67 1.81
CA ILE A 166 10.17 14.15 3.19
C ILE A 166 11.51 13.74 3.79
N TYR A 167 12.03 12.57 3.42
CA TYR A 167 13.25 12.00 4.01
C TYR A 167 14.49 12.23 3.17
N ARG A 168 14.37 12.21 1.85
CA ARG A 168 15.50 12.26 0.91
C ARG A 168 15.48 13.44 -0.06
N GLY A 169 14.55 14.36 0.14
CA GLY A 169 14.45 15.59 -0.66
C GLY A 169 13.73 15.39 -2.00
N PRO A 170 13.59 16.47 -2.78
CA PRO A 170 12.83 16.48 -4.03
C PRO A 170 13.21 15.33 -4.97
N ASP A 171 12.23 14.83 -5.73
CA ASP A 171 12.38 13.76 -6.73
C ASP A 171 12.76 12.37 -6.21
N SER A 172 13.11 12.21 -4.94
CA SER A 172 13.52 10.92 -4.38
C SER A 172 12.45 9.82 -4.48
N GLY A 173 11.16 10.17 -4.53
CA GLY A 173 10.08 9.21 -4.77
C GLY A 173 10.18 8.50 -6.13
N LYS A 174 10.69 9.21 -7.16
CA LYS A 174 10.92 8.63 -8.51
C LYS A 174 12.06 7.62 -8.50
N LEU A 175 13.04 7.83 -7.62
CA LEU A 175 14.26 7.01 -7.52
C LEU A 175 14.06 5.72 -6.71
N MET A 176 12.87 5.52 -6.12
CA MET A 176 12.56 4.28 -5.40
C MET A 176 12.70 3.04 -6.29
N THR A 177 12.45 3.17 -7.61
CA THR A 177 12.64 2.07 -8.57
C THR A 177 14.07 1.57 -8.65
N ASP A 178 15.07 2.38 -8.29
CA ASP A 178 16.49 2.01 -8.42
C ASP A 178 16.82 0.78 -7.60
N THR A 179 16.22 0.64 -6.42
CA THR A 179 16.48 -0.46 -5.50
C THR A 179 15.47 -1.60 -5.59
N ILE A 180 14.29 -1.41 -6.20
CA ILE A 180 13.27 -2.47 -6.32
C ILE A 180 13.81 -3.66 -7.12
N ASN A 181 13.61 -4.86 -6.57
CA ASN A 181 14.14 -6.13 -7.09
C ASN A 181 13.07 -7.15 -7.51
N SER A 182 11.80 -6.77 -7.53
CA SER A 182 10.68 -7.65 -7.92
C SER A 182 9.65 -6.93 -8.79
N PRO A 183 8.83 -7.66 -9.57
CA PRO A 183 7.72 -7.10 -10.36
C PRO A 183 6.76 -6.23 -9.54
N GLN A 184 6.30 -5.13 -10.16
CA GLN A 184 5.38 -4.18 -9.53
C GLN A 184 4.17 -3.91 -10.42
N LEU A 185 2.98 -3.86 -9.81
CA LEU A 185 1.76 -3.30 -10.39
C LEU A 185 1.45 -1.97 -9.70
N LEU A 186 1.32 -0.89 -10.46
CA LEU A 186 0.92 0.42 -9.95
C LEU A 186 -0.45 0.78 -10.52
N LEU A 187 -1.43 0.99 -9.64
CA LEU A 187 -2.75 1.52 -9.97
C LEU A 187 -2.78 2.99 -9.53
N CYS A 188 -2.68 3.91 -10.49
CA CYS A 188 -2.62 5.34 -10.25
C CYS A 188 -4.00 5.99 -10.40
N ALA A 189 -4.33 6.91 -9.50
CA ALA A 189 -5.45 7.83 -9.63
C ALA A 189 -5.10 8.99 -10.57
N SER A 190 -6.11 9.69 -11.07
CA SER A 190 -5.91 10.89 -11.90
C SER A 190 -5.12 12.02 -11.23
N ASN A 191 -5.28 12.19 -9.92
CA ASN A 191 -4.60 13.22 -9.13
C ASN A 191 -3.30 12.73 -8.46
N ASP A 192 -2.84 11.52 -8.81
CA ASP A 192 -1.50 11.09 -8.45
C ASP A 192 -0.44 11.87 -9.26
N PRO A 193 0.81 11.94 -8.77
CA PRO A 193 1.88 12.60 -9.53
C PRO A 193 2.09 11.98 -10.91
N GLU A 194 2.18 12.80 -11.96
CA GLU A 194 2.32 12.34 -13.35
C GLU A 194 3.54 11.42 -13.58
N TRP A 195 4.59 11.54 -12.77
CA TRP A 195 5.76 10.67 -12.86
C TRP A 195 5.51 9.21 -12.45
N LEU A 196 4.36 8.92 -11.82
CA LEU A 196 3.85 7.57 -11.54
C LEU A 196 2.96 7.02 -12.66
N HIS A 197 2.47 7.86 -13.57
CA HIS A 197 1.53 7.44 -14.62
C HIS A 197 2.23 6.61 -15.72
N PRO A 198 1.46 5.91 -16.58
CA PRO A 198 2.01 5.24 -17.75
C PRO A 198 2.82 6.20 -18.63
N GLY A 199 4.02 5.79 -19.04
CA GLY A 199 5.01 6.61 -19.75
C GLY A 199 5.76 7.62 -18.86
N GLY A 200 5.45 7.67 -17.56
CA GLY A 200 6.17 8.46 -16.58
C GLY A 200 7.51 7.84 -16.18
N VAL A 201 8.28 8.58 -15.37
CA VAL A 201 9.63 8.18 -14.94
C VAL A 201 9.65 6.80 -14.28
N VAL A 202 8.67 6.50 -13.43
CA VAL A 202 8.59 5.22 -12.71
C VAL A 202 8.26 4.06 -13.65
N ASP A 203 7.34 4.26 -14.59
CA ASP A 203 6.97 3.22 -15.57
C ASP A 203 8.17 2.84 -16.45
N GLU A 204 8.87 3.84 -17.00
CA GLU A 204 10.06 3.61 -17.82
C GLU A 204 11.21 2.97 -17.02
N ALA A 205 11.41 3.37 -15.77
CA ALA A 205 12.42 2.77 -14.90
C ALA A 205 12.09 1.30 -14.55
N LEU A 206 10.82 0.96 -14.31
CA LEU A 206 10.39 -0.42 -14.07
C LEU A 206 10.53 -1.28 -15.32
N LYS A 207 10.14 -0.78 -16.50
CA LYS A 207 10.30 -1.48 -17.78
C LYS A 207 11.76 -1.81 -18.12
N ALA A 208 12.70 -0.95 -17.69
CA ALA A 208 14.13 -1.17 -17.90
C ALA A 208 14.75 -2.28 -17.03
N LYS A 209 14.02 -2.77 -16.01
CA LYS A 209 14.48 -3.90 -15.17
C LYS A 209 14.42 -5.22 -15.94
N SER A 210 15.18 -6.22 -15.51
CA SER A 210 15.15 -7.57 -16.09
C SER A 210 13.76 -8.23 -16.03
N PHE A 211 12.99 -7.90 -15.00
CA PHE A 211 11.60 -8.31 -14.81
C PHE A 211 10.58 -7.27 -15.34
N GLY A 212 11.03 -6.23 -16.04
CA GLY A 212 10.19 -5.10 -16.44
C GLY A 212 9.00 -5.48 -17.33
N HIS A 213 9.13 -6.57 -18.09
CA HIS A 213 8.04 -7.14 -18.90
C HIS A 213 6.87 -7.69 -18.06
N GLN A 214 7.11 -7.97 -16.77
CA GLN A 214 6.10 -8.39 -15.81
C GLN A 214 5.44 -7.20 -15.12
N CYS A 215 6.10 -6.02 -15.07
CA CYS A 215 5.56 -4.83 -14.42
C CYS A 215 4.40 -4.21 -15.23
N LYS A 216 3.44 -3.61 -14.52
CA LYS A 216 2.29 -2.92 -15.14
C LYS A 216 2.04 -1.60 -14.40
N VAL A 217 1.82 -0.52 -15.14
CA VAL A 217 1.36 0.76 -14.61
C VAL A 217 0.04 1.11 -15.29
N VAL A 218 -1.01 1.37 -14.50
CA VAL A 218 -2.37 1.59 -14.97
C VAL A 218 -2.89 2.90 -14.39
N LEU A 219 -3.47 3.75 -15.25
CA LEU A 219 -4.07 5.02 -14.84
C LEU A 219 -5.60 4.93 -14.87
N PHE A 220 -6.21 5.11 -13.70
CA PHE A 220 -7.65 5.22 -13.53
C PHE A 220 -8.05 6.70 -13.60
N LYS A 221 -8.31 7.19 -14.82
CA LYS A 221 -8.51 8.62 -15.10
C LYS A 221 -9.73 9.25 -14.41
N SER A 222 -10.77 8.48 -14.12
CA SER A 222 -11.96 8.97 -13.39
C SER A 222 -11.82 8.84 -11.88
N MET A 223 -10.79 8.13 -11.40
CA MET A 223 -10.62 7.85 -9.98
C MET A 223 -9.71 8.87 -9.30
N ILE A 224 -9.92 9.02 -8.00
CA ILE A 224 -9.18 9.93 -7.12
C ILE A 224 -8.45 9.12 -6.05
N HIS A 225 -7.29 9.62 -5.62
CA HIS A 225 -6.43 9.00 -4.64
C HIS A 225 -7.22 8.49 -3.41
N GLY A 226 -7.09 7.20 -3.13
CA GLY A 226 -7.88 6.49 -2.10
C GLY A 226 -9.03 5.64 -2.62
N TRP A 227 -9.40 5.72 -3.90
CA TRP A 227 -10.65 5.13 -4.40
C TRP A 227 -10.81 3.63 -4.07
N VAL A 228 -9.73 2.85 -4.15
CA VAL A 228 -9.78 1.40 -3.99
C VAL A 228 -10.41 1.01 -2.65
N ILE A 229 -9.92 1.57 -1.55
CA ILE A 229 -10.36 1.24 -0.19
C ILE A 229 -11.35 2.24 0.41
N ARG A 230 -11.37 3.50 -0.06
CA ARG A 230 -12.16 4.59 0.56
C ARG A 230 -13.25 5.18 -0.34
N GLY A 231 -13.27 4.82 -1.62
CA GLY A 231 -14.26 5.35 -2.56
C GLY A 231 -15.69 4.95 -2.22
N ASP A 232 -16.64 5.87 -2.39
CA ASP A 232 -18.06 5.60 -2.19
C ASP A 232 -18.60 4.68 -3.30
N THR A 233 -18.85 3.41 -2.97
CA THR A 233 -19.36 2.40 -3.92
C THR A 233 -20.86 2.48 -4.15
N THR A 234 -21.57 3.46 -3.56
CA THR A 234 -22.94 3.80 -3.97
C THR A 234 -22.96 4.64 -5.24
N ASN A 235 -21.81 5.23 -5.60
CA ASN A 235 -21.59 5.83 -6.91
C ASN A 235 -21.14 4.74 -7.90
N ASP A 236 -21.91 4.56 -8.98
CA ASP A 236 -21.67 3.52 -9.98
C ASP A 236 -20.29 3.60 -10.65
N GLU A 237 -19.79 4.81 -10.91
CA GLU A 237 -18.47 5.01 -11.54
C GLU A 237 -17.35 4.60 -10.58
N VAL A 238 -17.46 4.96 -9.30
CA VAL A 238 -16.50 4.55 -8.27
C VAL A 238 -16.57 3.05 -8.01
N ALA A 239 -17.77 2.46 -7.97
CA ALA A 239 -17.94 1.02 -7.85
C ALA A 239 -17.30 0.27 -9.02
N ALA A 240 -17.49 0.75 -10.25
CA ALA A 240 -16.83 0.20 -11.43
C ALA A 240 -15.30 0.32 -11.35
N GLY A 241 -14.77 1.49 -10.96
CA GLY A 241 -13.33 1.70 -10.81
C GLY A 241 -12.68 0.87 -9.68
N VAL A 242 -13.43 0.57 -8.62
CA VAL A 242 -13.00 -0.37 -7.58
C VAL A 242 -12.97 -1.80 -8.13
N ASN A 243 -14.00 -2.22 -8.86
CA ASN A 243 -14.06 -3.56 -9.46
C ASN A 243 -12.94 -3.75 -10.48
N GLU A 244 -12.73 -2.80 -11.39
CA GLU A 244 -11.66 -2.84 -12.40
C GLU A 244 -10.27 -2.88 -11.76
N ALA A 245 -10.05 -2.19 -10.64
CA ALA A 245 -8.82 -2.30 -9.87
C ALA A 245 -8.58 -3.75 -9.42
N TRP A 246 -9.59 -4.43 -8.86
CA TRP A 246 -9.47 -5.82 -8.43
C TRP A 246 -9.38 -6.82 -9.59
N GLU A 247 -10.08 -6.57 -10.69
CA GLU A 247 -9.94 -7.33 -11.95
C GLU A 247 -8.54 -7.17 -12.56
N THR A 248 -7.79 -6.13 -12.20
CA THR A 248 -6.37 -5.97 -12.56
C THR A 248 -5.44 -6.67 -11.56
N ILE A 249 -5.74 -6.56 -10.25
CA ILE A 249 -4.91 -7.12 -9.17
C ILE A 249 -4.89 -8.64 -9.21
N TYR A 250 -6.05 -9.29 -9.30
CA TYR A 250 -6.13 -10.75 -9.20
C TYR A 250 -5.35 -11.47 -10.30
N PRO A 251 -5.51 -11.14 -11.60
CA PRO A 251 -4.73 -11.77 -12.65
C PRO A 251 -3.24 -11.51 -12.49
N PHE A 252 -2.85 -10.31 -12.07
CA PHE A 252 -1.43 -9.97 -11.86
C PHE A 252 -0.78 -10.82 -10.76
N LEU A 253 -1.47 -10.98 -9.63
CA LEU A 253 -1.00 -11.87 -8.56
C LEU A 253 -0.95 -13.32 -9.01
N ASN A 254 -2.01 -13.82 -9.66
CA ASN A 254 -2.11 -15.21 -10.12
C ASN A 254 -1.12 -15.55 -11.25
N GLU A 255 -0.70 -14.57 -12.04
CA GLU A 255 0.32 -14.75 -13.09
C GLU A 255 1.73 -14.92 -12.50
N LEU A 256 2.01 -14.30 -11.35
CA LEU A 256 3.36 -14.20 -10.78
C LEU A 256 3.58 -15.04 -9.52
N LEU A 257 2.49 -15.51 -8.90
CA LEU A 257 2.53 -16.39 -7.75
C LEU A 257 2.22 -17.84 -8.17
N PRO A 258 2.91 -18.83 -7.58
CA PRO A 258 2.73 -20.25 -7.91
C PRO A 258 1.41 -20.84 -7.39
#